data_AF-A0A6I2G2V3-F1
#
_entry.id   AF-A0A6I2G2V3-F1
#
_cell.length_a   1.000
_cell.length_b   1.000
_cell.length_c   1.000
_cell.angle_alpha   90.00
_cell.angle_beta   90.00
_cell.angle_gamma   90.00
#
_symmetry.space_group_name_H-M   'P 1'
#
loop_
_entity.id
_entity.type
_entity.pdbx_description
1 polymer ?
#
loop_
_entity_poly.entity_id
_entity_poly.type
_entity_poly.pdbx_seq_one_letter_code
_entity_poly.pdbx_strand_id
1 'polypeptide(L)'
;MSWVGEPIGYANPDYYLDAATGTEKQLRADFAKYYQLREIAPFGLTPADTAELNTHVNDLAARWGRHESPQWRRTWQTLQSAVMGWEARPDLARRNFDQLDRARAAGDLTIDDDLWRSLQQARAITGHGPGTTDGSGQNSDRRYPNLQLGTSTAPHTPGKAQESDLRTAVERTLGAPRDLRSAATIATVEQVDEVIAATDEALDAEEQLGDLDNGHEARMALLPRTIREAPVSYNYTESATWELRQAALLREVQDLACEHSNVADTFDGHDDQARITRLEALRHGLAGARRDALRAGIPAPDVDRAYILGRDGLYWSNEPSDPRLGRIAQLTAERDHARAQAASHRTELRPDTSRSLSPGNETVSAHDDFSASRAAVGADDGARIVEAIDAVLADTDVDDWVVPTDSQQVGARAPAGREMGAEL
;
A
#
# COMPACT_ATOMS: atom_id res chain seq x y z
N MET A 1 -7.10 32.24 -23.20
CA MET A 1 -8.35 31.45 -23.36
C MET A 1 -9.05 31.44 -22.00
N SER A 2 -10.28 31.95 -21.88
CA SER A 2 -11.00 31.96 -20.59
C SER A 2 -11.71 30.62 -20.39
N TRP A 3 -11.06 29.71 -19.67
CA TRP A 3 -11.51 28.32 -19.45
C TRP A 3 -12.59 28.13 -18.38
N VAL A 4 -13.10 29.22 -17.78
CA VAL A 4 -14.09 29.11 -16.71
C VAL A 4 -15.47 29.46 -17.27
N GLY A 5 -16.15 28.46 -17.81
CA GLY A 5 -17.61 28.52 -17.92
C GLY A 5 -18.23 28.76 -16.54
N GLU A 6 -19.49 29.21 -16.51
CA GLU A 6 -20.23 29.36 -15.26
C GLU A 6 -20.07 28.08 -14.41
N PRO A 7 -19.77 28.19 -13.10
CA PRO A 7 -19.71 27.02 -12.26
C PRO A 7 -21.09 26.35 -12.25
N ILE A 8 -21.15 25.10 -12.68
CA ILE A 8 -22.36 24.28 -12.66
C ILE A 8 -22.15 23.20 -11.58
N GLY A 9 -23.17 22.91 -10.78
CA GLY A 9 -23.12 21.89 -9.73
C GLY A 9 -22.43 22.35 -8.44
N TYR A 10 -21.67 21.46 -7.79
CA TYR A 10 -21.09 21.69 -6.46
C TYR A 10 -20.09 22.85 -6.38
N ALA A 11 -19.53 23.28 -7.50
CA ALA A 11 -18.60 24.42 -7.57
C ALA A 11 -19.33 25.78 -7.68
N ASN A 12 -20.66 25.79 -7.72
CA ASN A 12 -21.47 27.00 -7.73
C ASN A 12 -21.92 27.38 -6.32
N PRO A 13 -21.69 28.61 -5.84
CA PRO A 13 -22.23 29.09 -4.56
C PRO A 13 -23.75 28.94 -4.44
N ASP A 14 -24.49 29.11 -5.53
CA ASP A 14 -25.96 29.05 -5.54
C ASP A 14 -26.51 27.63 -5.34
N TYR A 15 -25.68 26.60 -5.50
CA TYR A 15 -26.04 25.22 -5.19
C TYR A 15 -26.33 25.03 -3.69
N TYR A 16 -25.64 25.76 -2.82
CA TYR A 16 -25.74 25.62 -1.36
C TYR A 16 -26.85 26.52 -0.80
N LEU A 17 -28.10 26.13 -1.05
CA LEU A 17 -29.28 26.87 -0.56
C LEU A 17 -29.45 26.81 0.97
N ASP A 18 -28.88 25.79 1.61
CA ASP A 18 -28.95 25.49 3.04
C ASP A 18 -27.82 26.14 3.87
N ALA A 19 -26.85 26.78 3.22
CA ALA A 19 -25.77 27.49 3.90
C ALA A 19 -26.28 28.73 4.64
N ALA A 20 -25.74 28.99 5.84
CA ALA A 20 -26.20 30.05 6.72
C ALA A 20 -25.80 31.45 6.24
N THR A 21 -24.71 31.56 5.46
CA THR A 21 -24.19 32.85 4.98
C THR A 21 -23.69 32.77 3.54
N GLY A 22 -23.64 33.90 2.83
CA GLY A 22 -23.03 33.97 1.49
C GLY A 22 -21.55 33.58 1.47
N THR A 23 -20.81 33.85 2.55
CA THR A 23 -19.41 33.44 2.69
C THR A 23 -19.28 31.92 2.81
N GLU A 24 -20.19 31.26 3.55
CA GLU A 24 -20.23 29.80 3.61
C GLU A 24 -20.53 29.20 2.23
N LYS A 25 -21.48 29.76 1.47
CA LYS A 25 -21.76 29.33 0.08
C LYS A 25 -20.50 29.39 -0.79
N GLN A 26 -19.79 30.52 -0.73
CA GLN A 26 -18.56 30.69 -1.50
C GLN A 26 -17.47 29.71 -1.05
N LEU A 27 -17.30 29.49 0.25
CA LEU A 27 -16.32 28.53 0.78
C LEU A 27 -16.59 27.13 0.28
N ARG A 28 -17.84 26.68 0.37
CA ARG A 28 -18.23 25.32 -0.04
C ARG A 28 -18.04 25.14 -1.55
N ALA A 29 -18.41 26.15 -2.35
CA ALA A 29 -18.18 26.16 -3.80
C ALA A 29 -16.69 26.13 -4.17
N ASP A 30 -15.89 26.99 -3.53
CA ASP A 30 -14.44 27.05 -3.72
C ASP A 30 -13.77 25.73 -3.31
N PHE A 31 -14.28 25.06 -2.26
CA PHE A 31 -13.77 23.76 -1.83
C PHE A 31 -14.06 22.66 -2.86
N ALA A 32 -15.27 22.63 -3.42
CA ALA A 32 -15.60 21.69 -4.49
C ALA A 32 -14.72 21.93 -5.73
N LYS A 33 -14.50 23.20 -6.10
CA LYS A 33 -13.59 23.58 -7.17
C LYS A 33 -12.15 23.18 -6.88
N TYR A 34 -11.66 23.41 -5.66
CA TYR A 34 -10.33 22.98 -5.21
C TYR A 34 -10.14 21.47 -5.38
N TYR A 35 -11.14 20.67 -4.98
CA TYR A 35 -11.10 19.23 -5.12
C TYR A 35 -11.06 18.79 -6.59
N GLN A 36 -11.97 19.35 -7.41
CA GLN A 36 -12.02 19.12 -8.85
C GLN A 36 -10.69 19.40 -9.55
N LEU A 37 -10.11 20.58 -9.27
CA LEU A 37 -8.85 20.99 -9.88
C LEU A 37 -7.69 20.06 -9.47
N ARG A 38 -7.68 19.58 -8.22
CA ARG A 38 -6.67 18.63 -7.74
C ARG A 38 -6.78 17.26 -8.44
N GLU A 39 -7.99 16.80 -8.74
CA GLU A 39 -8.22 15.53 -9.44
C GLU A 39 -7.77 15.60 -10.91
N ILE A 40 -8.00 16.73 -11.59
CA ILE A 40 -7.64 16.88 -13.01
C ILE A 40 -6.21 17.35 -13.27
N ALA A 41 -5.56 18.01 -12.30
CA ALA A 41 -4.23 18.59 -12.50
C ALA A 41 -3.18 17.59 -13.04
N PRO A 42 -3.14 16.31 -12.61
CA PRO A 42 -2.21 15.32 -13.18
C PRO A 42 -2.43 15.00 -14.66
N PHE A 43 -3.60 15.32 -15.21
CA PHE A 43 -4.01 14.99 -16.58
C PHE A 43 -4.00 16.21 -17.52
N GLY A 44 -3.27 17.28 -17.16
CA GLY A 44 -3.11 18.45 -18.02
C GLY A 44 -2.47 18.09 -19.36
N LEU A 45 -3.01 18.61 -20.46
CA LEU A 45 -2.51 18.36 -21.83
C LEU A 45 -1.05 18.80 -22.00
N THR A 46 -0.64 19.84 -21.27
CA THR A 46 0.74 20.32 -21.25
C THR A 46 1.26 20.50 -19.81
N PRO A 47 2.60 20.51 -19.63
CA PRO A 47 3.19 20.86 -18.33
C PRO A 47 2.80 22.26 -17.85
N ALA A 48 2.57 23.20 -18.77
CA ALA A 48 2.11 24.55 -18.45
C ALA A 48 0.67 24.54 -17.90
N ASP A 49 -0.23 23.76 -18.49
CA ASP A 49 -1.61 23.60 -18.00
C ASP A 49 -1.61 22.97 -16.60
N THR A 50 -0.77 21.95 -16.39
CA THR A 50 -0.59 21.30 -15.08
C THR A 50 -0.12 22.32 -14.03
N ALA A 51 0.83 23.20 -14.37
CA ALA A 51 1.33 24.24 -13.49
C ALA A 51 0.27 25.32 -13.18
N GLU A 52 -0.54 25.70 -14.16
CA GLU A 52 -1.65 26.66 -13.98
C GLU A 52 -2.73 26.08 -13.05
N LEU A 53 -3.15 24.84 -13.27
CA LEU A 53 -4.13 24.15 -12.42
C LEU A 53 -3.63 24.04 -10.98
N ASN A 54 -2.36 23.65 -10.78
CA ASN A 54 -1.75 23.61 -9.46
C ASN A 54 -1.67 24.98 -8.79
N THR A 55 -1.40 26.04 -9.55
CA THR A 55 -1.45 27.42 -9.04
C THR A 55 -2.84 27.76 -8.52
N HIS A 56 -3.88 27.46 -9.29
CA HIS A 56 -5.27 27.71 -8.87
C HIS A 56 -5.69 26.89 -7.63
N VAL A 57 -5.27 25.64 -7.53
CA VAL A 57 -5.46 24.80 -6.34
C VAL A 57 -4.82 25.45 -5.11
N ASN A 58 -3.59 25.91 -5.25
CA ASN A 58 -2.83 26.54 -4.17
C ASN A 58 -3.43 27.87 -3.73
N ASP A 59 -3.89 28.70 -4.68
CA ASP A 59 -4.53 29.98 -4.37
C ASP A 59 -5.84 29.81 -3.59
N LEU A 60 -6.68 28.84 -3.97
CA LEU A 60 -7.90 28.52 -3.24
C LEU A 60 -7.59 28.03 -1.82
N ALA A 61 -6.63 27.11 -1.68
CA ALA A 61 -6.21 26.61 -0.38
C ALA A 61 -5.61 27.71 0.50
N ALA A 62 -4.80 28.61 -0.08
CA ALA A 62 -4.19 29.73 0.64
C ALA A 62 -5.24 30.75 1.10
N ARG A 63 -6.20 31.10 0.24
CA ARG A 63 -7.31 32.01 0.56
C ARG A 63 -8.08 31.54 1.80
N TRP A 64 -8.52 30.28 1.80
CA TRP A 64 -9.35 29.77 2.88
C TRP A 64 -8.54 29.32 4.10
N GLY A 65 -7.31 28.83 3.90
CA GLY A 65 -6.40 28.49 5.00
C GLY A 65 -5.88 29.69 5.78
N ARG A 66 -5.80 30.87 5.15
CA ARG A 66 -5.38 32.15 5.79
C ARG A 66 -6.54 33.12 5.99
N HIS A 67 -7.78 32.65 5.86
CA HIS A 67 -8.95 33.50 6.01
C HIS A 67 -8.98 34.17 7.41
N GLU A 68 -9.36 35.44 7.46
CA GLU A 68 -9.38 36.26 8.69
C GLU A 68 -10.20 35.60 9.81
N SER A 69 -11.35 35.05 9.43
CA SER A 69 -12.26 34.38 10.33
C SER A 69 -11.81 32.95 10.71
N PRO A 70 -11.60 32.64 12.00
CA PRO A 70 -11.19 31.31 12.45
C PRO A 70 -12.21 30.21 12.15
N GLN A 71 -13.51 30.52 12.14
CA GLN A 71 -14.55 29.54 11.81
C GLN A 71 -14.39 29.01 10.38
N TRP A 72 -14.14 29.89 9.40
CA TRP A 72 -14.01 29.49 8.00
C TRP A 72 -12.74 28.67 7.74
N ARG A 73 -11.65 29.00 8.43
CA ARG A 73 -10.46 28.14 8.45
C ARG A 73 -10.76 26.74 8.98
N ARG A 74 -11.54 26.66 10.07
CA ARG A 74 -11.96 25.38 10.65
C ARG A 74 -12.87 24.61 9.70
N THR A 75 -13.89 25.23 9.10
CA THR A 75 -14.79 24.59 8.14
C THR A 75 -14.02 24.03 6.93
N TRP A 76 -13.06 24.79 6.39
CA TRP A 76 -12.16 24.31 5.32
C TRP A 76 -11.35 23.07 5.75
N GLN A 77 -10.74 23.09 6.93
CA GLN A 77 -9.99 21.94 7.46
C GLN A 77 -10.88 20.72 7.73
N THR A 78 -12.10 20.93 8.24
CA THR A 78 -13.11 19.88 8.44
C THR A 78 -13.47 19.24 7.11
N LEU A 79 -13.72 20.03 6.06
CA LEU A 79 -13.99 19.53 4.71
C LEU A 79 -12.82 18.71 4.14
N GLN A 80 -11.58 19.21 4.26
CA GLN A 80 -10.38 18.47 3.85
C GLN A 80 -10.27 17.12 4.56
N SER A 81 -10.45 17.12 5.89
CA SER A 81 -10.37 15.91 6.71
C SER A 81 -11.46 14.90 6.38
N ALA A 82 -12.69 15.38 6.17
CA ALA A 82 -13.82 14.55 5.80
C ALA A 82 -13.61 13.89 4.42
N VAL A 83 -13.15 14.66 3.42
CA VAL A 83 -12.82 14.12 2.09
C VAL A 83 -11.70 13.09 2.16
N MET A 84 -10.60 13.38 2.89
CA MET A 84 -9.53 12.39 3.07
C MET A 84 -10.02 11.11 3.75
N GLY A 85 -10.97 11.20 4.68
CA GLY A 85 -11.61 10.04 5.30
C GLY A 85 -12.38 9.17 4.30
N TRP A 86 -13.12 9.81 3.39
CA TRP A 86 -13.82 9.13 2.30
C TRP A 86 -12.87 8.51 1.28
N GLU A 87 -11.80 9.21 0.89
CA GLU A 87 -10.79 8.69 -0.05
C GLU A 87 -10.02 7.49 0.53
N ALA A 88 -9.59 7.58 1.79
CA ALA A 88 -8.76 6.55 2.40
C ALA A 88 -9.55 5.30 2.83
N ARG A 89 -10.79 5.47 3.29
CA ARG A 89 -11.62 4.38 3.86
C ARG A 89 -13.11 4.59 3.56
N PRO A 90 -13.55 4.48 2.29
CA PRO A 90 -14.91 4.83 1.88
C PRO A 90 -16.00 4.05 2.61
N ASP A 91 -15.82 2.75 2.86
CA ASP A 91 -16.83 1.93 3.55
C ASP A 91 -16.93 2.23 5.05
N LEU A 92 -15.81 2.62 5.68
CA LEU A 92 -15.83 3.08 7.07
C LEU A 92 -16.48 4.47 7.16
N ALA A 93 -16.12 5.38 6.26
CA ALA A 93 -16.72 6.71 6.19
C ALA A 93 -18.24 6.63 5.95
N ARG A 94 -18.69 5.72 5.07
CA ARG A 94 -20.12 5.43 4.85
C ARG A 94 -20.81 4.96 6.11
N ARG A 95 -20.30 3.91 6.77
CA ARG A 95 -20.89 3.39 8.02
C ARG A 95 -20.97 4.45 9.11
N ASN A 96 -19.91 5.24 9.28
CA ASN A 96 -19.87 6.31 10.27
C ASN A 96 -20.89 7.40 9.93
N PHE A 97 -20.99 7.80 8.66
CA PHE A 97 -21.98 8.77 8.20
C PHE A 97 -23.40 8.27 8.45
N ASP A 98 -23.72 7.03 8.08
CA ASP A 98 -25.05 6.43 8.26
C ASP A 98 -25.42 6.24 9.74
N GLN A 99 -24.42 6.03 10.61
CA GLN A 99 -24.63 6.01 12.05
C GLN A 99 -24.94 7.40 12.59
N LEU A 100 -24.19 8.42 12.16
CA LEU A 100 -24.43 9.82 12.55
C LEU A 100 -25.79 10.33 12.04
N ASP A 101 -26.17 9.97 10.81
CA ASP A 101 -27.47 10.31 10.22
C ASP A 101 -28.63 9.75 11.04
N ARG A 102 -28.57 8.45 11.38
CA ARG A 102 -29.57 7.79 12.23
C ARG A 102 -29.63 8.39 13.63
N ALA A 103 -28.48 8.63 14.27
CA ALA A 103 -28.43 9.22 15.61
C ALA A 103 -29.00 10.65 15.62
N ARG A 104 -28.71 11.43 14.57
CA ARG A 104 -29.26 12.79 14.40
C ARG A 104 -30.78 12.76 14.15
N ALA A 105 -31.26 11.84 13.31
CA ALA A 105 -32.69 11.67 13.03
C ALA A 105 -33.49 11.20 14.25
N ALA A 106 -32.88 10.39 15.12
CA ALA A 106 -33.46 9.97 16.40
C ALA A 106 -33.43 11.07 17.48
N GLY A 107 -32.62 12.12 17.29
CA GLY A 107 -32.39 13.16 18.29
C GLY A 107 -31.42 12.76 19.41
N ASP A 108 -30.72 11.63 19.26
CA ASP A 108 -29.80 11.08 20.25
C ASP A 108 -28.46 11.84 20.32
N LEU A 109 -28.10 12.56 19.25
CA LEU A 109 -26.84 13.29 19.13
C LEU A 109 -27.04 14.70 18.57
N THR A 110 -26.60 15.72 19.32
CA THR A 110 -26.56 17.10 18.85
C THR A 110 -25.27 17.35 18.06
N ILE A 111 -25.34 17.13 16.75
CA ILE A 111 -24.24 17.47 15.82
C ILE A 111 -24.41 18.92 15.37
N ASP A 112 -23.33 19.70 15.46
CA ASP A 112 -23.29 21.05 14.91
C ASP A 112 -23.66 21.07 13.41
N ASP A 113 -24.46 22.05 13.00
CA ASP A 113 -25.02 22.10 11.66
C ASP A 113 -23.96 22.34 10.58
N ASP A 114 -22.89 23.10 10.88
CA ASP A 114 -21.79 23.33 9.95
C ASP A 114 -20.99 22.05 9.71
N LEU A 115 -20.73 21.29 10.78
CA LEU A 115 -20.11 19.97 10.69
C LEU A 115 -20.97 19.00 9.88
N TRP A 116 -22.28 18.97 10.14
CA TRP A 116 -23.21 18.09 9.41
C TRP A 116 -23.25 18.40 7.91
N ARG A 117 -23.38 19.68 7.53
CA ARG A 117 -23.31 20.10 6.12
C ARG A 117 -21.96 19.77 5.49
N SER A 118 -20.85 19.89 6.24
CA SER A 118 -19.51 19.54 5.74
C SER A 118 -19.35 18.04 5.47
N LEU A 119 -19.90 17.18 6.32
CA LEU A 119 -19.91 15.73 6.09
C LEU A 119 -20.76 15.36 4.86
N GLN A 120 -21.94 15.98 4.71
CA GLN A 120 -22.79 15.78 3.53
C GLN A 120 -22.09 16.20 2.25
N GLN A 121 -21.46 17.37 2.25
CA GLN A 121 -20.72 17.88 1.11
C GLN A 121 -19.53 16.98 0.75
N ALA A 122 -18.74 16.55 1.73
CA ALA A 122 -17.62 15.63 1.48
C ALA A 122 -18.09 14.31 0.87
N ARG A 123 -19.20 13.76 1.38
CA ARG A 123 -19.85 12.57 0.82
C ARG A 123 -20.33 12.80 -0.63
N ALA A 124 -20.88 13.98 -0.93
CA ALA A 124 -21.37 14.31 -2.28
C ALA A 124 -20.22 14.52 -3.29
N ILE A 125 -19.17 15.24 -2.91
CA ILE A 125 -18.01 15.54 -3.79
C ILE A 125 -17.22 14.27 -4.12
N THR A 126 -17.05 13.36 -3.15
CA THR A 126 -16.47 12.02 -3.40
C THR A 126 -17.43 11.08 -4.12
N GLY A 127 -18.65 11.55 -4.38
CA GLY A 127 -19.76 10.88 -5.07
C GLY A 127 -20.23 9.59 -4.42
N HIS A 128 -20.33 9.64 -3.10
CA HIS A 128 -21.06 8.69 -2.27
C HIS A 128 -22.43 9.24 -1.82
N GLY A 129 -22.86 10.41 -2.32
CA GLY A 129 -24.13 11.07 -2.00
C GLY A 129 -25.38 10.36 -2.56
N PRO A 130 -26.59 10.82 -2.18
CA PRO A 130 -27.85 10.30 -2.73
C PRO A 130 -27.96 10.65 -4.22
N GLY A 131 -27.85 9.63 -5.07
CA GLY A 131 -27.72 9.76 -6.53
C GLY A 131 -26.82 8.66 -7.10
N THR A 132 -27.01 7.43 -6.63
CA THR A 132 -26.10 6.28 -6.74
C THR A 132 -25.43 6.18 -8.09
N THR A 133 -24.12 6.35 -8.06
CA THR A 133 -23.19 6.30 -9.18
C THR A 133 -22.83 4.84 -9.40
N ASP A 134 -23.52 4.19 -10.32
CA ASP A 134 -23.36 2.80 -10.76
C ASP A 134 -22.11 2.56 -11.63
N GLY A 135 -21.08 3.42 -11.51
CA GLY A 135 -19.77 3.21 -12.15
C GLY A 135 -19.72 3.38 -13.67
N SER A 136 -20.83 3.73 -14.32
CA SER A 136 -20.87 4.01 -15.78
C SER A 136 -20.03 5.25 -16.15
N GLY A 137 -19.35 5.21 -17.30
CA GLY A 137 -18.64 6.36 -17.88
C GLY A 137 -19.54 7.57 -18.19
N GLN A 138 -20.87 7.42 -18.19
CA GLN A 138 -21.82 8.54 -18.24
C GLN A 138 -21.87 9.35 -16.92
N ASN A 139 -21.23 8.86 -15.86
CA ASN A 139 -21.28 9.49 -14.54
C ASN A 139 -20.18 10.55 -14.32
N SER A 140 -19.06 10.50 -15.05
CA SER A 140 -18.10 11.61 -15.07
C SER A 140 -18.75 12.88 -15.65
N ASP A 141 -19.60 12.71 -16.67
CA ASP A 141 -20.37 13.80 -17.28
C ASP A 141 -21.38 14.45 -16.32
N ARG A 142 -21.82 13.72 -15.29
CA ARG A 142 -22.70 14.22 -14.22
C ARG A 142 -21.92 14.83 -13.04
N ARG A 143 -20.75 14.30 -12.70
CA ARG A 143 -19.89 14.85 -11.63
C ARG A 143 -19.22 16.15 -12.02
N TYR A 144 -18.81 16.28 -13.29
CA TYR A 144 -17.99 17.40 -13.78
C TYR A 144 -18.50 17.96 -15.13
N PRO A 145 -19.73 18.49 -15.20
CA PRO A 145 -20.31 18.97 -16.46
C PRO A 145 -19.50 20.11 -17.10
N ASN A 146 -18.72 20.85 -16.31
CA ASN A 146 -17.89 21.98 -16.73
C ASN A 146 -16.44 21.61 -17.08
N LEU A 147 -16.03 20.34 -16.92
CA LEU A 147 -14.68 19.87 -17.24
C LEU A 147 -14.62 18.99 -18.49
N GLN A 148 -15.72 18.89 -19.25
CA GLN A 148 -15.70 18.31 -20.59
C GLN A 148 -14.80 19.17 -21.49
N LEU A 149 -13.54 18.75 -21.64
CA LEU A 149 -12.65 19.21 -22.69
C LEU A 149 -13.26 18.82 -24.05
N GLY A 150 -14.13 19.67 -24.61
CA GLY A 150 -14.57 19.56 -26.00
C GLY A 150 -16.04 19.87 -26.33
N THR A 151 -16.94 20.05 -25.36
CA THR A 151 -18.38 20.24 -25.64
C THR A 151 -18.90 21.56 -25.09
N SER A 152 -18.46 22.65 -25.70
CA SER A 152 -19.02 23.98 -25.47
C SER A 152 -20.42 24.08 -26.09
N THR A 153 -21.47 23.64 -25.39
CA THR A 153 -22.84 24.10 -25.67
C THR A 153 -23.03 25.50 -25.09
N ALA A 154 -22.80 26.50 -25.93
CA ALA A 154 -23.15 27.89 -25.66
C ALA A 154 -24.68 28.11 -25.86
N PRO A 155 -25.32 29.01 -25.09
CA PRO A 155 -26.72 29.36 -25.28
C PRO A 155 -26.93 30.17 -26.56
N HIS A 156 -27.90 29.75 -27.36
CA HIS A 156 -28.28 30.36 -28.63
C HIS A 156 -28.81 31.79 -28.47
N THR A 157 -28.22 32.74 -29.21
CA THR A 157 -28.93 33.95 -29.69
C THR A 157 -28.70 34.05 -31.21
N PRO A 158 -29.71 34.33 -32.04
CA PRO A 158 -29.66 34.07 -33.46
C PRO A 158 -29.05 35.24 -34.23
N GLY A 159 -28.16 34.97 -35.19
CA GLY A 159 -27.78 36.00 -36.15
C GLY A 159 -26.50 35.76 -36.93
N LYS A 160 -26.54 34.87 -37.93
CA LYS A 160 -26.08 35.05 -39.32
C LYS A 160 -25.82 33.68 -39.95
N ALA A 161 -26.32 33.49 -41.17
CA ALA A 161 -26.20 32.27 -41.94
C ALA A 161 -24.73 31.87 -42.09
N GLN A 162 -24.31 30.86 -41.31
CA GLN A 162 -23.07 30.15 -41.50
C GLN A 162 -23.45 28.84 -42.19
N GLU A 163 -22.88 28.60 -43.36
CA GLU A 163 -22.98 27.32 -44.07
C GLU A 163 -22.80 26.18 -43.08
N SER A 164 -23.85 25.38 -42.93
CA SER A 164 -23.87 24.23 -42.04
C SER A 164 -22.81 23.23 -42.51
N ASP A 165 -21.72 23.14 -41.76
CA ASP A 165 -20.68 22.13 -41.92
C ASP A 165 -21.31 20.75 -41.73
N LEU A 166 -21.53 20.03 -42.83
CA LEU A 166 -22.26 18.75 -42.86
C LEU A 166 -21.46 17.59 -42.26
N ARG A 167 -20.24 17.84 -41.76
CA ARG A 167 -19.38 16.82 -41.16
C ARG A 167 -19.88 16.41 -39.79
N THR A 168 -20.04 15.10 -39.61
CA THR A 168 -20.34 14.48 -38.30
C THR A 168 -19.22 14.77 -37.31
N ALA A 169 -19.53 14.72 -36.01
CA ALA A 169 -18.56 15.06 -34.96
C ALA A 169 -17.28 14.20 -35.04
N VAL A 170 -17.42 12.94 -35.48
CA VAL A 170 -16.33 11.99 -35.68
C VAL A 170 -15.44 12.36 -36.88
N GLU A 171 -16.02 12.84 -37.99
CA GLU A 171 -15.26 13.28 -39.16
C GLU A 171 -14.46 14.57 -38.90
N ARG A 172 -14.92 15.40 -37.96
CA ARG A 172 -14.20 16.61 -37.52
C ARG A 172 -13.00 16.30 -36.64
N THR A 173 -13.06 15.28 -35.79
CA THR A 173 -11.95 14.89 -34.91
C THR A 173 -10.86 14.11 -35.65
N LEU A 174 -11.20 13.41 -36.73
CA LEU A 174 -10.24 12.66 -37.56
C LEU A 174 -9.63 13.47 -38.73
N GLY A 175 -9.88 14.79 -38.79
CA GLY A 175 -9.21 15.69 -39.75
C GLY A 175 -9.72 15.61 -41.19
N ALA A 176 -10.94 15.12 -41.44
CA ALA A 176 -11.47 15.00 -42.79
C ALA A 176 -11.60 16.38 -43.48
N PRO A 177 -11.16 16.53 -44.75
CA PRO A 177 -11.12 17.82 -45.44
C PRO A 177 -12.53 18.44 -45.62
N ARG A 178 -12.60 19.78 -45.58
CA ARG A 178 -13.85 20.57 -45.67
C ARG A 178 -14.58 20.46 -47.00
N ASP A 179 -13.87 20.15 -48.07
CA ASP A 179 -14.42 20.06 -49.42
C ASP A 179 -14.68 18.60 -49.83
N LEU A 180 -15.95 18.22 -49.88
CA LEU A 180 -16.41 16.92 -50.40
C LEU A 180 -16.06 16.67 -51.88
N ARG A 181 -15.47 17.64 -52.59
CA ARG A 181 -14.91 17.45 -53.94
C ARG A 181 -13.51 16.83 -53.97
N SER A 182 -12.77 16.85 -52.86
CA SER A 182 -11.48 16.16 -52.72
C SER A 182 -11.59 14.83 -51.96
N ALA A 183 -12.78 14.50 -51.44
CA ALA A 183 -13.05 13.27 -50.67
C ALA A 183 -13.26 12.02 -51.55
N ALA A 184 -12.95 12.08 -52.85
CA ALA A 184 -12.98 10.91 -53.74
C ALA A 184 -11.72 10.03 -53.65
N THR A 185 -10.87 10.23 -52.64
CA THR A 185 -9.80 9.29 -52.30
C THR A 185 -10.18 8.65 -50.97
N ILE A 186 -11.01 7.62 -51.04
CA ILE A 186 -11.23 6.70 -49.93
C ILE A 186 -9.85 6.16 -49.58
N ALA A 187 -9.35 6.44 -48.37
CA ALA A 187 -8.12 5.82 -47.89
C ALA A 187 -8.29 4.31 -48.04
N THR A 188 -7.44 3.69 -48.85
CA THR A 188 -7.55 2.26 -49.13
C THR A 188 -7.25 1.48 -47.85
N VAL A 189 -7.80 0.27 -47.72
CA VAL A 189 -7.52 -0.62 -46.57
C VAL A 189 -6.01 -0.79 -46.37
N GLU A 190 -5.25 -0.79 -47.46
CA GLU A 190 -3.79 -0.85 -47.48
C GLU A 190 -3.11 0.33 -46.77
N GLN A 191 -3.66 1.54 -46.85
CA GLN A 191 -3.15 2.70 -46.11
C GLN A 191 -3.48 2.65 -44.62
N VAL A 192 -4.57 1.98 -44.24
CA VAL A 192 -4.90 1.75 -42.82
C VAL A 192 -3.98 0.69 -42.24
N ASP A 193 -3.70 -0.39 -42.99
CA ASP A 193 -2.77 -1.44 -42.57
C ASP A 193 -1.33 -0.90 -42.43
N GLU A 194 -0.90 0.03 -43.29
CA GLU A 194 0.41 0.69 -43.18
C GLU A 194 0.53 1.56 -41.92
N VAL A 195 -0.54 2.26 -41.54
CA VAL A 195 -0.56 3.05 -40.29
C VAL A 195 -0.57 2.16 -39.05
N ILE A 196 -1.29 1.03 -39.09
CA ILE A 196 -1.29 0.06 -37.98
C ILE A 196 0.12 -0.53 -37.84
N ALA A 197 0.74 -0.98 -38.92
CA ALA A 197 2.09 -1.53 -38.90
C ALA A 197 3.12 -0.52 -38.38
N ALA A 198 3.03 0.75 -38.80
CA ALA A 198 3.92 1.80 -38.31
C ALA A 198 3.70 2.14 -36.82
N THR A 199 2.48 1.97 -36.32
CA THR A 199 2.16 2.19 -34.90
C THR A 199 2.64 1.03 -34.04
N ASP A 200 2.48 -0.21 -34.50
CA ASP A 200 3.00 -1.41 -33.84
C ASP A 200 4.54 -1.36 -33.79
N GLU A 201 5.21 -0.95 -34.88
CA GLU A 201 6.67 -0.79 -34.90
C GLU A 201 7.15 0.32 -33.95
N ALA A 202 6.39 1.41 -33.80
CA ALA A 202 6.70 2.47 -32.85
C ALA A 202 6.52 2.02 -31.39
N LEU A 203 5.50 1.20 -31.10
CA LEU A 203 5.28 0.63 -29.78
C LEU A 203 6.31 -0.44 -29.43
N ASP A 204 6.68 -1.31 -30.36
CA ASP A 204 7.74 -2.29 -30.19
C ASP A 204 9.11 -1.60 -29.99
N ALA A 205 9.36 -0.50 -30.69
CA ALA A 205 10.55 0.32 -30.48
C ALA A 205 10.54 1.02 -29.11
N GLU A 206 9.38 1.48 -28.63
CA GLU A 206 9.23 2.04 -27.28
C GLU A 206 9.40 0.96 -26.21
N GLU A 207 8.88 -0.24 -26.40
CA GLU A 207 9.03 -1.37 -25.46
C GLU A 207 10.49 -1.88 -25.42
N GLN A 208 11.19 -1.88 -26.56
CA GLN A 208 12.62 -2.20 -26.62
C GLN A 208 13.51 -1.11 -26.01
N LEU A 209 13.09 0.16 -26.04
CA LEU A 209 13.81 1.29 -25.43
C LEU A 209 13.40 1.54 -23.98
N GLY A 210 12.24 1.03 -23.56
CA GLY A 210 11.67 1.10 -22.23
C GLY A 210 12.33 0.11 -21.28
N ASP A 211 13.62 0.27 -21.05
CA ASP A 211 14.29 -0.37 -19.91
C ASP A 211 13.56 0.11 -18.64
N LEU A 212 12.98 -0.83 -17.90
CA LEU A 212 12.35 -0.64 -16.58
C LEU A 212 13.35 -0.21 -15.49
N ASP A 213 14.46 0.45 -15.85
CA ASP A 213 15.38 1.05 -14.90
C ASP A 213 14.78 2.36 -14.39
N ASN A 214 14.04 2.27 -13.29
CA ASN A 214 13.58 3.40 -12.48
C ASN A 214 14.74 4.13 -11.76
N GLY A 215 15.99 3.92 -12.20
CA GLY A 215 17.24 4.42 -11.65
C GLY A 215 17.52 3.90 -10.24
N HIS A 216 16.81 2.87 -9.76
CA HIS A 216 17.00 2.34 -8.42
C HIS A 216 18.39 1.74 -8.27
N GLU A 217 18.86 0.98 -9.27
CA GLU A 217 20.20 0.40 -9.25
C GLU A 217 21.27 1.49 -9.30
N ALA A 218 21.09 2.50 -10.16
CA ALA A 218 21.98 3.66 -10.24
C ALA A 218 22.07 4.42 -8.90
N ARG A 219 20.94 4.61 -8.20
CA ARG A 219 20.91 5.23 -6.86
C ARG A 219 21.54 4.33 -5.79
N MET A 220 21.31 3.02 -5.84
CA MET A 220 21.91 2.06 -4.91
C MET A 220 23.42 1.89 -5.14
N ALA A 221 23.92 2.12 -6.36
CA ALA A 221 25.35 2.11 -6.69
C ALA A 221 26.12 3.29 -6.09
N LEU A 222 25.43 4.37 -5.69
CA LEU A 222 26.03 5.50 -4.96
C LEU A 222 26.40 5.12 -3.51
N LEU A 223 25.83 4.03 -2.97
CA LEU A 223 26.16 3.53 -1.64
C LEU A 223 27.38 2.59 -1.70
N PRO A 224 28.32 2.69 -0.74
CA PRO A 224 29.40 1.72 -0.60
C PRO A 224 28.85 0.30 -0.47
N ARG A 225 29.52 -0.68 -1.12
CA ARG A 225 29.09 -2.11 -1.07
C ARG A 225 28.91 -2.61 0.36
N THR A 226 29.79 -2.19 1.27
CA THR A 226 29.73 -2.55 2.70
C THR A 226 28.44 -2.12 3.38
N ILE A 227 27.80 -1.04 2.92
CA ILE A 227 26.50 -0.55 3.43
C ILE A 227 25.36 -1.23 2.68
N ARG A 228 25.49 -1.37 1.35
CA ARG A 228 24.48 -1.99 0.49
C ARG A 228 24.21 -3.46 0.84
N GLU A 229 25.26 -4.19 1.21
CA GLU A 229 25.21 -5.64 1.50
C GLU A 229 25.34 -5.91 3.01
N ALA A 230 25.28 -4.88 3.86
CA ALA A 230 25.37 -5.05 5.30
C ALA A 230 24.22 -5.94 5.80
N PRO A 231 24.50 -6.98 6.60
CA PRO A 231 23.43 -7.70 7.29
C PRO A 231 22.75 -6.77 8.29
N VAL A 232 21.43 -6.90 8.42
CA VAL A 232 20.68 -6.17 9.44
C VAL A 232 21.13 -6.64 10.82
N SER A 233 21.87 -5.79 11.54
CA SER A 233 22.44 -6.08 12.85
C SER A 233 21.46 -5.88 14.01
N TYR A 234 20.32 -5.25 13.75
CA TYR A 234 19.31 -5.01 14.77
C TYR A 234 18.61 -6.31 15.19
N ASN A 235 18.56 -6.54 16.50
CA ASN A 235 17.98 -7.75 17.07
C ASN A 235 16.46 -7.61 17.24
N TYR A 236 15.70 -8.22 16.32
CA TYR A 236 14.24 -8.23 16.36
C TYR A 236 13.63 -9.35 17.20
N THR A 237 14.41 -10.15 17.94
CA THR A 237 13.91 -11.41 18.55
C THR A 237 12.74 -11.18 19.52
N GLU A 238 12.79 -10.12 20.33
CA GLU A 238 11.69 -9.78 21.25
C GLU A 238 10.43 -9.31 20.50
N SER A 239 10.60 -8.47 19.48
CA SER A 239 9.49 -8.02 18.62
C SER A 239 8.85 -9.17 17.86
N ALA A 240 9.66 -10.07 17.29
CA ALA A 240 9.20 -11.20 16.50
C ALA A 240 8.39 -12.21 17.33
N THR A 241 8.84 -12.50 18.56
CA THR A 241 8.10 -13.39 19.47
C THR A 241 6.77 -12.78 19.92
N TRP A 242 6.73 -11.47 20.13
CA TRP A 242 5.50 -10.74 20.44
C TRP A 242 4.53 -10.70 19.25
N GLU A 243 5.02 -10.37 18.06
CA GLU A 243 4.23 -10.34 16.81
C GLU A 243 3.63 -11.72 16.48
N LEU A 244 4.39 -12.81 16.68
CA LEU A 244 3.89 -14.17 16.50
C LEU A 244 2.78 -14.52 17.50
N ARG A 245 2.92 -14.10 18.76
CA ARG A 245 1.86 -14.26 19.76
C ARG A 245 0.61 -13.48 19.38
N GLN A 246 0.75 -12.26 18.87
CA GLN A 246 -0.40 -11.48 18.40
C GLN A 246 -1.09 -12.11 17.21
N ALA A 247 -0.32 -12.58 16.22
CA ALA A 247 -0.84 -13.28 15.05
C ALA A 247 -1.65 -14.52 15.47
N ALA A 248 -1.17 -15.30 16.44
CA ALA A 248 -1.88 -16.48 16.95
C ALA A 248 -3.22 -16.13 17.63
N LEU A 249 -3.26 -15.06 18.43
CA LEU A 249 -4.48 -14.62 19.12
C LEU A 249 -5.53 -14.09 18.14
N LEU A 250 -5.12 -13.31 17.14
CA LEU A 250 -6.04 -12.81 16.12
C LEU A 250 -6.56 -13.95 15.21
N ARG A 251 -5.69 -14.90 14.85
CA ARG A 251 -6.08 -16.12 14.14
C ARG A 251 -7.16 -16.87 14.89
N GLU A 252 -6.98 -17.10 16.20
CA GLU A 252 -7.95 -17.82 17.02
C GLU A 252 -9.32 -17.13 17.04
N VAL A 253 -9.36 -15.80 17.18
CA VAL A 253 -10.61 -15.03 17.13
C VAL A 253 -11.30 -15.18 15.77
N GLN A 254 -10.55 -15.05 14.68
CA GLN A 254 -11.08 -15.11 13.33
C GLN A 254 -11.60 -16.52 12.98
N ASP A 255 -10.80 -17.56 13.24
CA ASP A 255 -11.16 -18.94 12.92
C ASP A 255 -12.34 -19.43 13.76
N LEU A 256 -12.43 -19.05 15.05
CA LEU A 256 -13.58 -19.36 15.90
C LEU A 256 -14.86 -18.64 15.47
N ALA A 257 -14.75 -17.38 15.02
CA ALA A 257 -15.88 -16.64 14.47
C ALA A 257 -16.37 -17.25 13.16
N CYS A 258 -15.45 -17.70 12.30
CA CYS A 258 -15.76 -18.43 11.07
C CYS A 258 -16.46 -19.76 11.33
N GLU A 259 -15.91 -20.58 12.23
CA GLU A 259 -16.56 -21.83 12.64
C GLU A 259 -17.94 -21.60 13.24
N HIS A 260 -18.10 -20.56 14.06
CA HIS A 260 -19.41 -20.21 14.63
C HIS A 260 -20.43 -19.86 13.54
N SER A 261 -20.07 -18.98 12.59
CA SER A 261 -20.95 -18.64 11.46
C SER A 261 -21.27 -19.86 10.59
N ASN A 262 -20.27 -20.66 10.22
CA ASN A 262 -20.46 -21.85 9.40
C ASN A 262 -21.41 -22.86 10.05
N VAL A 263 -21.27 -23.11 11.36
CA VAL A 263 -22.19 -24.01 12.08
C VAL A 263 -23.58 -23.39 12.19
N ALA A 264 -23.69 -22.09 12.43
CA ALA A 264 -24.96 -21.39 12.56
C ALA A 264 -25.74 -21.32 11.24
N ASP A 265 -25.08 -21.12 10.11
CA ASP A 265 -25.72 -21.05 8.79
C ASP A 265 -26.30 -22.41 8.36
N THR A 266 -25.72 -23.51 8.84
CA THR A 266 -26.23 -24.87 8.61
C THR A 266 -27.35 -25.28 9.58
N PHE A 267 -27.83 -24.36 10.42
CA PHE A 267 -28.84 -24.62 11.44
C PHE A 267 -30.26 -24.51 10.85
N ASP A 268 -30.99 -25.62 10.73
CA ASP A 268 -32.29 -25.70 10.05
C ASP A 268 -33.50 -25.82 11.00
N GLY A 269 -33.26 -25.71 12.31
CA GLY A 269 -34.28 -25.74 13.36
C GLY A 269 -34.85 -27.12 13.67
N HIS A 270 -34.42 -28.17 12.96
CA HIS A 270 -34.72 -29.58 13.26
C HIS A 270 -33.52 -30.29 13.93
N ASP A 271 -32.52 -29.50 14.32
CA ASP A 271 -31.18 -29.94 14.71
C ASP A 271 -31.06 -30.59 16.09
N ASP A 272 -30.11 -31.52 16.17
CA ASP A 272 -29.75 -32.29 17.35
C ASP A 272 -29.12 -31.44 18.47
N GLN A 273 -29.44 -31.77 19.72
CA GLN A 273 -28.88 -31.17 20.95
C GLN A 273 -27.34 -31.01 20.92
N ALA A 274 -26.64 -31.94 20.26
CA ALA A 274 -25.18 -31.89 20.09
C ALA A 274 -24.70 -30.64 19.33
N ARG A 275 -25.45 -30.18 18.34
CA ARG A 275 -25.12 -28.99 17.55
C ARG A 275 -25.35 -27.70 18.33
N ILE A 276 -26.41 -27.64 19.15
CA ILE A 276 -26.64 -26.55 20.09
C ILE A 276 -25.46 -26.45 21.07
N THR A 277 -25.05 -27.56 21.67
CA THR A 277 -23.88 -27.60 22.57
C THR A 277 -22.60 -27.15 21.86
N ARG A 278 -22.40 -27.53 20.57
CA ARG A 278 -21.26 -27.05 19.78
C ARG A 278 -21.29 -25.54 19.56
N LEU A 279 -22.44 -24.96 19.21
CA LEU A 279 -22.59 -23.50 19.04
C LEU A 279 -22.31 -22.74 20.34
N GLU A 280 -22.82 -23.23 21.47
CA GLU A 280 -22.53 -22.65 22.79
C GLU A 280 -21.04 -22.70 23.13
N ALA A 281 -20.38 -23.82 22.85
CA ALA A 281 -18.94 -23.98 23.06
C ALA A 281 -18.13 -23.02 22.17
N LEU A 282 -18.49 -22.87 20.88
CA LEU A 282 -17.85 -21.94 19.97
C LEU A 282 -18.04 -20.48 20.41
N ARG A 283 -19.26 -20.11 20.84
CA ARG A 283 -19.54 -18.77 21.36
C ARG A 283 -18.75 -18.47 22.63
N HIS A 284 -18.63 -19.45 23.53
CA HIS A 284 -17.83 -19.32 24.75
C HIS A 284 -16.34 -19.18 24.43
N GLY A 285 -15.81 -20.04 23.55
CA GLY A 285 -14.42 -19.98 23.08
C GLY A 285 -14.10 -18.63 22.44
N LEU A 286 -14.96 -18.13 21.57
CA LEU A 286 -14.79 -16.84 20.91
C LEU A 286 -14.77 -15.67 21.91
N ALA A 287 -15.64 -15.70 22.92
CA ALA A 287 -15.62 -14.70 23.99
C ALA A 287 -14.34 -14.76 24.84
N GLY A 288 -13.79 -15.95 25.06
CA GLY A 288 -12.48 -16.17 25.69
C GLY A 288 -11.34 -15.60 24.85
N ALA A 289 -11.25 -15.99 23.59
CA ALA A 289 -10.22 -15.55 22.65
C ALA A 289 -10.18 -14.02 22.50
N ARG A 290 -11.34 -13.35 22.39
CA ARG A 290 -11.40 -11.88 22.36
C ARG A 290 -10.85 -11.24 23.63
N ARG A 291 -11.17 -11.81 24.81
CA ARG A 291 -10.68 -11.31 26.10
C ARG A 291 -9.16 -11.48 26.21
N ASP A 292 -8.63 -12.62 25.76
CA ASP A 292 -7.21 -12.90 25.82
C ASP A 292 -6.41 -12.04 24.84
N ALA A 293 -6.96 -11.77 23.64
CA ALA A 293 -6.39 -10.81 22.69
C ALA A 293 -6.30 -9.39 23.28
N LEU A 294 -7.39 -8.91 23.90
CA LEU A 294 -7.41 -7.60 24.56
C LEU A 294 -6.44 -7.55 25.76
N ARG A 295 -6.35 -8.62 26.56
CA ARG A 295 -5.42 -8.70 27.70
C ARG A 295 -3.95 -8.69 27.23
N ALA A 296 -3.67 -9.24 26.04
CA ALA A 296 -2.35 -9.19 25.42
C ALA A 296 -2.01 -7.80 24.84
N GLY A 297 -2.91 -6.81 24.96
CA GLY A 297 -2.70 -5.45 24.50
C GLY A 297 -2.96 -5.23 23.02
N ILE A 298 -3.63 -6.18 22.33
CA ILE A 298 -4.04 -5.97 20.94
C ILE A 298 -5.15 -4.90 20.93
N PRO A 299 -5.07 -3.89 20.04
CA PRO A 299 -6.11 -2.87 19.94
C PRO A 299 -7.48 -3.48 19.64
N ALA A 300 -8.52 -3.01 20.34
CA ALA A 300 -9.89 -3.47 20.13
C ALA A 300 -10.35 -3.42 18.65
N PRO A 301 -10.01 -2.40 17.85
CA PRO A 301 -10.35 -2.37 16.43
C PRO A 301 -9.82 -3.56 15.61
N ASP A 302 -8.64 -4.09 15.97
CA ASP A 302 -8.02 -5.21 15.26
C ASP A 302 -8.69 -6.54 15.65
N VAL A 303 -9.04 -6.69 16.94
CA VAL A 303 -9.85 -7.82 17.43
C VAL A 303 -11.24 -7.82 16.78
N ASP A 304 -11.87 -6.65 16.65
CA ASP A 304 -13.18 -6.52 16.01
C ASP A 304 -13.10 -6.81 14.51
N ARG A 305 -12.01 -6.42 13.84
CA ARG A 305 -11.79 -6.78 12.43
C ARG A 305 -11.65 -8.29 12.26
N ALA A 306 -10.85 -8.96 13.08
CA ALA A 306 -10.70 -10.41 13.07
C ALA A 306 -12.06 -11.12 13.26
N TYR A 307 -12.87 -10.63 14.21
CA TYR A 307 -14.22 -11.12 14.43
C TYR A 307 -15.13 -10.92 13.20
N ILE A 308 -15.11 -9.73 12.57
CA ILE A 308 -15.94 -9.43 11.40
C ILE A 308 -15.56 -10.33 10.22
N LEU A 309 -14.28 -10.45 9.87
CA LEU A 309 -13.81 -11.29 8.77
C LEU A 309 -14.18 -12.76 9.00
N GLY A 310 -13.95 -13.26 10.23
CA GLY A 310 -14.33 -14.61 10.60
C GLY A 310 -15.84 -14.81 10.47
N ARG A 311 -16.64 -13.92 11.05
CA ARG A 311 -18.11 -13.97 10.96
C ARG A 311 -18.60 -13.97 9.51
N ASP A 312 -17.92 -13.26 8.62
CA ASP A 312 -18.25 -13.18 7.20
C ASP A 312 -17.73 -14.41 6.39
N GLY A 313 -17.21 -15.44 7.07
CA GLY A 313 -16.85 -16.74 6.49
C GLY A 313 -15.38 -16.87 6.09
N LEU A 314 -14.51 -15.93 6.47
CA LEU A 314 -13.10 -15.92 6.09
C LEU A 314 -12.22 -16.45 7.21
N TYR A 315 -11.60 -17.62 6.98
CA TYR A 315 -10.52 -18.13 7.83
C TYR A 315 -9.26 -17.27 7.71
N TRP A 316 -8.45 -17.26 8.77
CA TRP A 316 -7.15 -16.56 8.78
C TRP A 316 -6.22 -17.03 7.67
N SER A 317 -6.27 -18.31 7.30
CA SER A 317 -5.45 -18.88 6.23
C SER A 317 -5.71 -18.25 4.86
N ASN A 318 -6.92 -17.72 4.65
CA ASN A 318 -7.34 -17.16 3.38
C ASN A 318 -7.07 -15.65 3.36
N GLU A 319 -7.52 -14.95 4.39
CA GLU A 319 -7.35 -13.51 4.52
C GLU A 319 -7.09 -13.14 5.99
N PRO A 320 -5.82 -12.97 6.40
CA PRO A 320 -5.47 -12.54 7.74
C PRO A 320 -6.05 -11.15 8.07
N SER A 321 -6.63 -10.97 9.25
CA SER A 321 -7.17 -9.66 9.67
C SER A 321 -6.12 -8.55 9.73
N ASP A 322 -4.86 -8.91 9.95
CA ASP A 322 -3.69 -8.05 9.82
C ASP A 322 -2.74 -8.66 8.78
N PRO A 323 -2.61 -8.04 7.59
CA PRO A 323 -1.74 -8.54 6.53
C PRO A 323 -0.26 -8.65 6.94
N ARG A 324 0.24 -7.73 7.79
CA ARG A 324 1.64 -7.75 8.25
C ARG A 324 1.88 -8.94 9.17
N LEU A 325 1.01 -9.14 10.15
CA LEU A 325 1.10 -10.28 11.07
C LEU A 325 0.85 -11.61 10.36
N GLY A 326 -0.07 -11.65 9.39
CA GLY A 326 -0.28 -12.77 8.49
C GLY A 326 1.00 -13.16 7.74
N ARG A 327 1.68 -12.18 7.14
CA ARG A 327 2.95 -12.38 6.43
C ARG A 327 4.06 -12.87 7.36
N ILE A 328 4.18 -12.31 8.56
CA ILE A 328 5.17 -12.75 9.56
C ILE A 328 4.93 -14.22 9.94
N ALA A 329 3.66 -14.60 10.17
CA ALA A 329 3.31 -15.98 10.50
C ALA A 329 3.60 -16.95 9.35
N GLN A 330 3.31 -16.56 8.11
CA GLN A 330 3.62 -17.33 6.91
C GLN A 330 5.14 -17.54 6.75
N LEU A 331 5.92 -16.46 6.76
CA LEU A 331 7.38 -16.52 6.60
C LEU A 331 8.04 -17.34 7.72
N THR A 332 7.48 -17.28 8.94
CA THR A 332 7.97 -18.09 10.06
C THR A 332 7.70 -19.57 9.81
N ALA A 333 6.51 -19.94 9.35
CA ALA A 333 6.18 -21.31 9.00
C ALA A 333 7.05 -21.84 7.85
N GLU A 334 7.28 -21.04 6.81
CA GLU A 334 8.16 -21.36 5.68
C GLU A 334 9.62 -21.56 6.14
N ARG A 335 10.13 -20.68 7.00
CA ARG A 335 11.47 -20.81 7.60
C ARG A 335 11.59 -22.10 8.39
N ASP A 336 10.61 -22.42 9.21
CA ASP A 336 10.65 -23.61 10.06
C ASP A 336 10.51 -24.89 9.22
N HIS A 337 9.72 -24.84 8.14
CA HIS A 337 9.65 -25.90 7.14
C HIS A 337 10.99 -26.10 6.41
N ALA A 338 11.63 -25.02 5.94
CA ALA A 338 12.94 -25.08 5.30
C ALA A 338 14.02 -25.61 6.26
N ARG A 339 13.97 -25.24 7.54
CA ARG A 339 14.86 -25.78 8.58
C ARG A 339 14.65 -27.29 8.79
N ALA A 340 13.40 -27.73 8.82
CA ALA A 340 13.07 -29.14 8.93
C ALA A 340 13.57 -29.93 7.71
N GLN A 341 13.33 -29.43 6.50
CA GLN A 341 13.86 -30.04 5.26
C GLN A 341 15.40 -30.10 5.25
N ALA A 342 16.07 -29.02 5.62
CA ALA A 342 17.53 -29.00 5.72
C ALA A 342 18.07 -29.98 6.78
N ALA A 343 17.36 -30.16 7.89
CA ALA A 343 17.70 -31.16 8.90
C ALA A 343 17.52 -32.59 8.35
N SER A 344 16.42 -32.86 7.65
CA SER A 344 16.19 -34.14 6.95
C SER A 344 17.29 -34.44 5.94
N HIS A 345 17.64 -33.48 5.07
CA HIS A 345 18.74 -33.65 4.12
C HIS A 345 20.09 -33.86 4.81
N ARG A 346 20.36 -33.19 5.94
CA ARG A 346 21.59 -33.43 6.72
C ARG A 346 21.63 -34.85 7.31
N THR A 347 20.49 -35.41 7.70
CA THR A 347 20.39 -36.80 8.16
C THR A 347 20.60 -37.79 7.02
N GLU A 348 20.03 -37.53 5.84
CA GLU A 348 20.20 -38.35 4.63
C GLU A 348 21.64 -38.30 4.08
N LEU A 349 22.27 -37.13 4.09
CA LEU A 349 23.65 -36.89 3.66
C LEU A 349 24.69 -37.28 4.71
N ARG A 350 24.29 -37.95 5.80
CA ARG A 350 25.22 -38.56 6.76
C ARG A 350 25.34 -40.07 6.48
N PRO A 351 26.01 -40.52 5.40
CA PRO A 351 26.39 -41.91 5.26
C PRO A 351 27.60 -42.21 6.16
N ASP A 352 27.47 -43.26 6.98
CA ASP A 352 28.53 -44.18 7.44
C ASP A 352 29.93 -43.68 7.87
N THR A 353 30.14 -42.41 8.20
CA THR A 353 31.45 -41.95 8.77
C THR A 353 31.70 -42.49 10.18
N SER A 354 30.71 -43.13 10.80
CA SER A 354 30.83 -43.73 12.14
C SER A 354 31.09 -45.25 12.11
N ARG A 355 31.26 -45.88 10.94
CA ARG A 355 31.51 -47.34 10.85
C ARG A 355 32.95 -47.76 10.52
N SER A 356 33.91 -46.82 10.52
CA SER A 356 35.34 -47.14 10.36
C SER A 356 36.22 -46.50 11.43
N LEU A 357 35.85 -46.67 12.70
CA LEU A 357 36.80 -46.66 13.82
C LEU A 357 36.46 -47.84 14.73
N SER A 358 36.66 -49.04 14.19
CA SER A 358 36.72 -50.25 15.03
C SER A 358 38.10 -50.26 15.68
N PRO A 359 38.21 -50.27 17.03
CA PRO A 359 39.49 -50.47 17.70
C PRO A 359 39.83 -51.96 17.55
N GLY A 360 40.75 -52.25 16.63
CA GLY A 360 41.36 -53.57 16.50
C GLY A 360 42.14 -53.87 17.78
N ASN A 361 41.49 -54.64 18.66
CA ASN A 361 42.06 -55.23 19.85
C ASN A 361 42.91 -56.43 19.41
N GLU A 362 44.19 -56.22 19.10
CA GLU A 362 45.17 -57.30 19.00
C GLU A 362 46.01 -57.34 20.27
N THR A 363 45.62 -58.27 21.15
CA THR A 363 46.41 -58.74 22.28
C THR A 363 47.31 -59.87 21.76
N VAL A 364 48.61 -59.62 21.62
CA VAL A 364 49.65 -60.68 21.65
C VAL A 364 50.80 -60.21 22.54
N SER A 365 51.14 -61.08 23.49
CA SER A 365 52.02 -60.88 24.63
C SER A 365 53.52 -60.77 24.31
N ALA A 366 54.19 -59.97 25.16
CA ALA A 366 55.53 -60.16 25.76
C ALA A 366 56.78 -60.21 24.87
N HIS A 367 57.60 -59.15 24.89
CA HIS A 367 58.82 -59.04 25.73
C HIS A 367 59.54 -57.70 25.49
N ASP A 368 60.01 -57.12 26.59
CA ASP A 368 61.14 -56.20 26.82
C ASP A 368 61.63 -55.13 25.81
N ASP A 369 61.84 -53.96 26.42
CA ASP A 369 62.93 -52.99 26.25
C ASP A 369 62.94 -51.95 25.10
N PHE A 370 62.84 -50.70 25.57
CA PHE A 370 63.69 -49.53 25.28
C PHE A 370 63.65 -48.82 23.91
N SER A 371 63.21 -47.55 24.00
CA SER A 371 63.66 -46.35 23.27
C SER A 371 63.57 -46.26 21.73
N ALA A 372 62.70 -45.34 21.31
CA ALA A 372 62.85 -44.33 20.26
C ALA A 372 63.60 -44.70 18.96
N SER A 373 62.86 -44.76 17.84
CA SER A 373 63.25 -44.02 16.64
C SER A 373 62.09 -43.81 15.66
N ARG A 374 62.28 -42.76 14.87
CA ARG A 374 61.43 -42.03 13.93
C ARG A 374 61.43 -42.66 12.54
N ALA A 375 60.28 -42.77 11.87
CA ALA A 375 60.08 -42.72 10.41
C ALA A 375 58.57 -42.73 10.09
N ALA A 376 57.98 -41.60 9.68
CA ALA A 376 57.76 -41.19 8.29
C ALA A 376 56.57 -41.90 7.60
N VAL A 377 55.40 -41.25 7.59
CA VAL A 377 54.25 -41.58 6.73
C VAL A 377 53.80 -40.33 5.99
N GLY A 378 53.95 -40.38 4.65
CA GLY A 378 53.05 -39.84 3.62
C GLY A 378 52.60 -38.38 3.71
N ALA A 379 53.39 -37.48 3.13
CA ALA A 379 53.02 -36.10 2.82
C ALA A 379 52.64 -35.97 1.33
N ASP A 380 51.46 -36.45 0.92
CA ASP A 380 51.07 -36.36 -0.50
C ASP A 380 49.59 -36.00 -0.77
N ASP A 381 48.74 -35.93 0.25
CA ASP A 381 47.34 -35.47 0.07
C ASP A 381 47.13 -33.98 0.43
N GLY A 382 48.03 -33.38 1.20
CA GLY A 382 47.98 -31.94 1.54
C GLY A 382 48.50 -31.01 0.43
N ALA A 383 49.40 -31.50 -0.43
CA ALA A 383 50.05 -30.71 -1.46
C ALA A 383 49.09 -30.32 -2.60
N ARG A 384 48.12 -31.19 -2.92
CA ARG A 384 47.14 -30.95 -4.00
C ARG A 384 46.10 -29.88 -3.68
N ILE A 385 45.81 -29.66 -2.40
CA ILE A 385 44.87 -28.61 -1.97
C ILE A 385 45.55 -27.24 -2.03
N VAL A 386 46.84 -27.15 -1.67
CA VAL A 386 47.60 -25.89 -1.72
C VAL A 386 47.88 -25.47 -3.17
N GLU A 387 48.22 -26.41 -4.06
CA GLU A 387 48.48 -26.12 -5.48
C GLU A 387 47.21 -25.66 -6.24
N ALA A 388 46.03 -26.18 -5.86
CA ALA A 388 44.75 -25.72 -6.42
C ALA A 388 44.34 -24.32 -5.93
N ILE A 389 44.79 -23.92 -4.73
CA ILE A 389 44.51 -22.60 -4.16
C ILE A 389 45.45 -21.55 -4.78
N ASP A 390 46.73 -21.88 -4.98
CA ASP A 390 47.70 -20.97 -5.63
C ASP A 390 47.40 -20.74 -7.12
N ALA A 391 46.86 -21.74 -7.83
CA ALA A 391 46.47 -21.60 -9.24
C ALA A 391 45.26 -20.65 -9.48
N VAL A 392 44.44 -20.42 -8.45
CA VAL A 392 43.25 -19.55 -8.53
C VAL A 392 43.56 -18.12 -8.07
N LEU A 393 44.64 -17.92 -7.29
CA LEU A 393 45.01 -16.63 -6.72
C LEU A 393 46.08 -15.86 -7.53
N ALA A 394 46.66 -16.46 -8.56
CA ALA A 394 47.73 -15.85 -9.37
C ALA A 394 47.28 -14.75 -10.36
N ASP A 395 46.00 -14.38 -10.39
CA ASP A 395 45.49 -13.34 -11.32
C ASP A 395 44.70 -12.22 -10.63
N THR A 396 45.03 -11.91 -9.37
CA THR A 396 44.53 -10.69 -8.71
C THR A 396 45.71 -9.84 -8.23
N ASP A 397 46.12 -8.92 -9.09
CA ASP A 397 47.05 -7.84 -8.78
C ASP A 397 46.33 -6.86 -7.82
N VAL A 398 46.44 -7.14 -6.52
CA VAL A 398 45.98 -6.23 -5.45
C VAL A 398 47.22 -5.75 -4.70
N ASP A 399 47.89 -4.79 -5.35
CA ASP A 399 48.82 -3.91 -4.67
C ASP A 399 48.05 -3.03 -3.67
N ASP A 400 48.65 -2.89 -2.49
CA ASP A 400 48.42 -1.84 -1.49
C ASP A 400 47.18 -1.97 -0.57
N TRP A 401 47.30 -2.82 0.47
CA TRP A 401 46.57 -2.65 1.72
C TRP A 401 47.54 -2.62 2.92
N VAL A 402 48.03 -1.42 3.22
CA VAL A 402 48.76 -1.12 4.47
C VAL A 402 47.78 -1.16 5.63
N VAL A 403 48.04 -2.04 6.60
CA VAL A 403 47.31 -2.12 7.87
C VAL A 403 47.85 -1.05 8.83
N PRO A 404 47.04 -0.09 9.31
CA PRO A 404 47.45 0.74 10.44
C PRO A 404 47.12 0.01 11.74
N THR A 405 48.15 -0.51 12.37
CA THR A 405 48.17 -0.72 13.83
C THR A 405 48.18 0.65 14.48
N ASP A 406 47.17 0.97 15.29
CA ASP A 406 47.49 1.52 16.61
C ASP A 406 46.36 1.39 17.62
N SER A 407 46.79 0.89 18.78
CA SER A 407 46.05 0.88 20.03
C SER A 407 46.37 2.17 20.76
N GLN A 408 45.36 2.96 21.13
CA GLN A 408 45.50 3.81 22.32
C GLN A 408 44.18 4.01 23.05
N GLN A 409 44.11 3.35 24.20
CA GLN A 409 43.27 3.70 25.33
C GLN A 409 43.55 5.14 25.80
N VAL A 410 42.52 5.75 26.42
CA VAL A 410 42.49 6.66 27.60
C VAL A 410 41.35 7.66 27.35
N GLY A 411 40.35 7.87 28.22
CA GLY A 411 40.14 7.41 29.57
C GLY A 411 38.76 7.84 30.08
N ALA A 412 38.35 7.20 31.18
CA ALA A 412 37.13 7.43 31.91
C ALA A 412 37.01 8.86 32.49
N ARG A 413 35.80 9.43 32.49
CA ARG A 413 35.37 10.35 33.56
C ARG A 413 33.84 10.50 33.65
N ALA A 414 33.31 10.04 34.78
CA ALA A 414 32.14 10.55 35.49
C ALA A 414 32.49 10.48 37.00
N PRO A 415 31.75 11.07 37.96
CA PRO A 415 30.78 12.17 37.93
C PRO A 415 31.06 13.27 39.00
N ALA A 416 30.36 14.40 38.93
CA ALA A 416 30.06 15.32 40.05
C ALA A 416 28.78 16.10 39.64
N GLY A 417 27.70 16.24 40.39
CA GLY A 417 27.52 16.24 41.84
C GLY A 417 27.29 17.68 42.33
N ARG A 418 26.11 17.93 42.94
CA ARG A 418 25.67 19.15 43.68
C ARG A 418 25.28 20.38 42.83
N GLU A 419 24.27 21.20 43.15
CA GLU A 419 23.54 21.41 44.40
C GLU A 419 22.18 22.14 44.17
N MET A 420 21.42 22.20 45.24
CA MET A 420 20.08 22.76 45.48
C MET A 420 19.78 24.18 44.97
N GLY A 421 18.47 24.43 44.81
CA GLY A 421 17.90 25.78 44.85
C GLY A 421 16.38 25.75 44.83
N ALA A 422 15.76 25.60 46.02
CA ALA A 422 14.38 25.97 46.28
C ALA A 422 14.32 27.47 46.55
N GLU A 423 13.31 28.17 46.01
CA GLU A 423 12.52 29.19 46.73
C GLU A 423 11.44 29.81 45.83
N LEU A 424 10.25 29.94 46.45
CA LEU A 424 9.03 30.71 46.12
C LEU A 424 8.05 30.17 45.09
#